data_AF-A0A9X8DK19-F1
#
_entry.id   AF-A0A9X8DK19-F1
#
_cell.length_a   1.000
_cell.length_b   1.000
_cell.length_c   1.000
_cell.angle_alpha   90.00
_cell.angle_beta   90.00
_cell.angle_gamma   90.00
#
_symmetry.space_group_name_H-M   'P 1'
#
loop_
_entity.id
_entity.type
_entity.pdbx_description
1 polymer ?
#
loop_
_entity_poly.entity_id
_entity_poly.type
_entity_poly.pdbx_seq_one_letter_code
_entity_poly.pdbx_strand_id
1 'polypeptide(L)'
;MHALMEILKSGNVGDNLHESPRSEQDTNVDDYFFESEDDEVDMDAMMAEMDSELTESKMAKSFLSQPHQPGPPIEHDGDNVKPVDVDFNLVSNLLASVASQDGGAGPVSNMLRDMGFQIK
;
A
#
# COMPACT_ATOMS: atom_id res chain seq x y z
N MET A 1 40.86 -24.88 8.45
CA MET A 1 41.03 -24.33 7.08
C MET A 1 41.36 -25.44 6.08
N HIS A 2 40.54 -26.50 6.02
CA HIS A 2 40.73 -27.61 5.06
C HIS A 2 39.53 -27.81 4.12
N ALA A 3 38.32 -27.39 4.52
CA ALA A 3 37.11 -27.50 3.69
C ALA A 3 37.06 -26.53 2.49
N LEU A 4 37.78 -25.40 2.55
CA LEU A 4 37.80 -24.39 1.48
C LEU A 4 38.77 -24.73 0.33
N MET A 5 39.67 -25.72 0.50
CA MET A 5 40.59 -26.15 -0.56
C MET A 5 40.06 -27.30 -1.42
N GLU A 6 38.99 -28.00 -1.01
CA GLU A 6 38.38 -29.07 -1.82
C GLU A 6 37.48 -28.54 -2.95
N ILE A 7 36.82 -27.40 -2.75
CA ILE A 7 35.87 -26.85 -3.73
C ILE A 7 36.58 -26.30 -4.97
N LEU A 8 37.85 -25.89 -4.86
CA LEU A 8 38.62 -25.31 -5.96
C LEU A 8 39.39 -26.36 -6.81
N LYS A 9 39.32 -27.65 -6.47
CA LYS A 9 40.09 -28.72 -7.14
C LYS A 9 39.28 -29.56 -8.15
N SER A 10 37.98 -29.30 -8.30
CA SER A 10 37.12 -30.03 -9.26
C SER A 10 36.87 -29.28 -10.58
N GLY A 11 37.66 -28.24 -10.87
CA GLY A 11 37.75 -27.70 -12.22
C GLY A 11 38.46 -28.68 -13.15
N ASN A 12 37.72 -29.59 -13.80
CA ASN A 12 38.18 -30.22 -15.04
C ASN A 12 37.00 -30.68 -15.92
N VAL A 13 36.68 -29.81 -16.89
CA VAL A 13 36.42 -30.11 -18.31
C VAL A 13 35.90 -31.51 -18.63
N GLY A 14 34.60 -31.58 -18.94
CA GLY A 14 33.95 -32.74 -19.52
C GLY A 14 32.88 -32.29 -20.51
N ASP A 15 33.34 -32.04 -21.72
CA ASP A 15 32.58 -31.84 -22.96
C ASP A 15 31.43 -32.85 -23.11
N ASN A 16 30.19 -32.34 -23.15
CA ASN A 16 29.02 -33.06 -23.65
C ASN A 16 27.95 -32.03 -24.03
N LEU A 17 28.24 -31.26 -25.07
CA LEU A 17 27.21 -30.52 -25.81
C LEU A 17 26.36 -31.55 -26.57
N HIS A 18 25.30 -32.01 -25.92
CA HIS A 18 24.18 -32.64 -26.62
C HIS A 18 23.48 -31.56 -27.43
N GLU A 19 23.94 -31.33 -28.67
CA GLU A 19 23.20 -30.54 -29.65
C GLU A 19 21.95 -31.31 -30.04
N SER A 20 20.84 -31.06 -29.34
CA SER A 20 19.53 -31.33 -29.90
C SER A 20 19.30 -30.37 -31.08
N PRO A 21 18.86 -30.85 -32.26
CA PRO A 21 18.55 -29.96 -33.36
C PRO A 21 17.44 -29.02 -32.90
N ARG A 22 17.74 -27.72 -32.88
CA ARG A 22 16.72 -26.69 -32.70
C ARG A 22 15.72 -26.89 -33.83
N SER A 23 14.54 -27.38 -33.48
CA SER A 23 13.38 -27.25 -34.35
C SER A 23 13.21 -25.76 -34.63
N GLU A 24 13.46 -25.34 -35.86
CA GLU A 24 12.98 -24.07 -36.37
C GLU A 24 11.45 -24.15 -36.32
N GLN A 25 10.88 -23.75 -35.18
CA GLN A 25 9.48 -23.41 -35.13
C GLN A 25 9.35 -22.14 -35.98
N ASP A 26 8.84 -22.35 -37.19
CA ASP A 26 8.21 -21.33 -38.00
C ASP A 26 7.12 -20.68 -37.12
N THR A 27 7.51 -19.63 -36.39
CA THR A 27 6.56 -18.75 -35.73
C THR A 27 5.95 -17.91 -36.83
N ASN A 28 5.05 -18.53 -37.60
CA ASN A 28 3.98 -17.83 -38.27
C ASN A 28 3.17 -17.18 -37.15
N VAL A 29 3.60 -15.98 -36.74
CA VAL A 29 2.86 -15.09 -35.85
C VAL A 29 1.74 -14.49 -36.71
N ASP A 30 0.90 -15.38 -37.23
CA ASP A 30 -0.33 -15.01 -37.90
C ASP A 30 -1.31 -14.69 -36.78
N ASP A 31 -1.40 -13.39 -36.51
CA ASP A 31 -2.65 -12.70 -36.26
C ASP A 31 -3.51 -13.22 -35.09
N TYR A 32 -2.91 -13.30 -33.91
CA TYR A 32 -3.68 -13.08 -32.67
C TYR A 32 -3.92 -11.57 -32.45
N PHE A 33 -4.26 -10.84 -33.52
CA PHE A 33 -4.99 -9.58 -33.38
C PHE A 33 -6.39 -9.98 -32.92
N PHE A 34 -6.52 -10.21 -31.62
CA PHE A 34 -7.80 -10.16 -30.96
C PHE A 34 -8.27 -8.72 -31.17
N GLU A 35 -9.13 -8.50 -32.17
CA GLU A 35 -10.06 -7.37 -32.17
C GLU A 35 -10.90 -7.54 -30.89
N SER A 36 -10.34 -7.17 -29.75
CA SER A 36 -11.15 -6.72 -28.64
C SER A 36 -11.84 -5.49 -29.18
N GLU A 37 -13.08 -5.68 -29.61
CA GLU A 37 -14.05 -4.61 -29.69
C GLU A 37 -13.86 -3.73 -28.46
N ASP A 38 -13.71 -2.45 -28.74
CA ASP A 38 -13.35 -1.34 -27.87
C ASP A 38 -14.40 -1.14 -26.76
N ASP A 39 -14.57 -2.13 -25.89
CA ASP A 39 -15.08 -1.93 -24.54
C ASP A 39 -13.94 -1.24 -23.79
N GLU A 40 -13.77 0.04 -24.08
CA GLU A 40 -12.98 1.00 -23.30
C GLU A 40 -13.65 1.04 -21.91
N VAL A 41 -13.36 0.04 -21.09
CA VAL A 41 -13.77 -0.01 -19.71
C VAL A 41 -13.19 1.24 -19.07
N ASP A 42 -14.05 2.20 -18.77
CA ASP A 42 -13.67 3.47 -18.17
C ASP A 42 -13.06 3.19 -16.79
N MET A 43 -11.74 3.03 -16.79
CA MET A 43 -10.95 2.74 -15.60
C MET A 43 -11.13 3.85 -14.56
N ASP A 44 -11.31 5.10 -14.99
CA ASP A 44 -11.53 6.24 -14.11
C ASP A 44 -12.90 6.14 -13.43
N ALA A 45 -13.94 5.74 -14.17
CA ALA A 45 -15.26 5.49 -13.58
C ALA A 45 -15.23 4.36 -12.53
N MET A 46 -14.51 3.27 -12.80
CA MET A 46 -14.36 2.17 -11.84
C MET A 46 -13.55 2.57 -10.61
N MET A 47 -12.49 3.38 -10.78
CA MET A 47 -11.73 3.92 -9.65
C MET A 47 -12.59 4.86 -8.80
N ALA A 48 -13.39 5.72 -9.44
CA ALA A 48 -14.30 6.63 -8.74
C ALA A 48 -15.41 5.89 -7.97
N GLU A 49 -15.96 4.81 -8.52
CA GLU A 49 -16.95 3.97 -7.84
C GLU A 49 -16.33 3.28 -6.61
N MET A 50 -15.14 2.70 -6.76
CA MET A 50 -14.39 2.09 -5.65
C MET A 50 -14.11 3.09 -4.52
N ASP A 51 -13.65 4.30 -4.87
CA ASP A 51 -13.36 5.34 -3.89
C ASP A 51 -14.63 5.78 -3.15
N SER A 52 -15.75 5.91 -3.87
CA SER A 52 -17.05 6.20 -3.27
C SER A 52 -17.41 5.17 -2.19
N GLU A 53 -17.29 3.87 -2.50
CA GLU A 53 -17.55 2.81 -1.54
C GLU A 53 -16.61 2.85 -0.33
N LEU A 54 -15.32 3.12 -0.55
CA LEU A 54 -14.33 3.23 0.52
C LEU A 54 -14.62 4.40 1.46
N THR A 55 -15.10 5.53 0.95
CA THR A 55 -15.46 6.69 1.79
C THR A 55 -16.62 6.41 2.76
N GLU A 56 -17.49 5.46 2.42
CA GLU A 56 -18.61 5.07 3.28
C GLU A 56 -18.21 4.10 4.40
N SER A 57 -17.00 3.55 4.34
CA SER A 57 -16.50 2.60 5.33
C SER A 57 -16.43 3.21 6.73
N LYS A 58 -16.61 2.35 7.75
CA LYS A 58 -16.40 2.73 9.16
C LYS A 58 -14.99 3.29 9.41
N MET A 59 -14.00 2.78 8.68
CA MET A 59 -12.61 3.24 8.79
C MET A 59 -12.42 4.63 8.18
N ALA A 60 -13.05 4.94 7.05
CA ALA A 60 -12.99 6.28 6.46
C ALA A 60 -13.66 7.31 7.37
N LYS A 61 -14.78 6.92 8.01
CA LYS A 61 -15.53 7.77 8.95
C LYS A 61 -14.89 7.95 10.32
N SER A 62 -13.86 7.17 10.68
CA SER A 62 -13.18 7.31 11.99
C SER A 62 -12.15 8.44 12.03
N PHE A 63 -11.79 9.01 10.88
CA PHE A 63 -10.83 10.11 10.79
C PHE A 63 -11.51 11.34 10.18
N LEU A 64 -11.34 12.50 10.82
CA LEU A 64 -11.67 13.79 10.20
C LEU A 64 -10.56 14.20 9.22
N SER A 65 -10.94 14.56 8.00
CA SER A 65 -10.04 15.18 7.02
C SER A 65 -9.92 16.69 7.25
N GLN A 66 -8.76 17.25 6.91
CA GLN A 66 -8.58 18.71 6.92
C GLN A 66 -9.46 19.36 5.85
N PRO A 67 -10.03 20.55 6.14
CA PRO A 67 -10.65 21.35 5.10
C PRO A 67 -9.60 21.70 4.05
N HIS A 68 -9.91 21.41 2.78
CA HIS A 68 -9.02 21.65 1.64
C HIS A 68 -8.58 23.12 1.62
N GLN A 69 -7.33 23.38 1.96
CA GLN A 69 -6.70 24.66 1.66
C GLN A 69 -6.23 24.60 0.20
N PRO A 70 -6.62 25.57 -0.66
CA PRO A 70 -6.15 25.61 -2.03
C PRO A 70 -4.64 25.93 -2.03
N GLY A 71 -3.82 24.88 -2.00
CA GLY A 71 -2.39 24.92 -2.24
C GLY A 71 -2.09 24.75 -3.74
N PRO A 72 -0.86 25.04 -4.19
CA PRO A 72 -0.47 24.82 -5.58
C PRO A 72 -0.71 23.35 -5.98
N PRO A 73 -1.15 23.08 -7.23
CA PRO A 73 -1.41 21.73 -7.68
C PRO A 73 -0.12 20.92 -7.53
N ILE A 74 -0.15 19.88 -6.70
CA ILE A 74 0.92 18.89 -6.68
C ILE A 74 0.55 17.92 -7.80
N GLU A 75 1.28 17.97 -8.91
CA GLU A 75 1.20 16.98 -9.97
C GLU A 75 1.72 15.64 -9.42
N HIS A 76 0.86 14.90 -8.74
CA HIS A 76 1.10 13.52 -8.37
C HIS A 76 -0.08 12.68 -8.83
N ASP A 77 0.23 11.69 -9.66
CA ASP A 77 -0.64 10.74 -10.35
C ASP A 77 -1.45 9.82 -9.39
N GLY A 78 -2.17 10.40 -8.42
CA GLY A 78 -2.88 9.73 -7.33
C GLY A 78 -3.90 10.63 -6.62
N ASP A 79 -4.52 11.54 -7.38
CA ASP A 79 -5.30 12.68 -6.92
C ASP A 79 -6.73 12.32 -6.46
N ASN A 80 -6.92 12.14 -5.13
CA ASN A 80 -8.01 12.76 -4.34
C ASN A 80 -8.03 12.38 -2.84
N VAL A 81 -6.99 11.76 -2.28
CA VAL A 81 -7.02 11.44 -0.84
C VAL A 81 -6.86 12.73 -0.02
N LYS A 82 -7.97 13.19 0.58
CA LYS A 82 -7.95 14.37 1.45
C LYS A 82 -7.03 14.11 2.65
N PRO A 83 -6.08 15.02 2.94
CA PRO A 83 -5.21 14.85 4.09
C PRO A 83 -6.01 14.80 5.39
N VAL A 84 -5.59 13.93 6.30
CA VAL A 84 -6.23 13.74 7.61
C VAL A 84 -5.78 14.82 8.59
N ASP A 85 -6.69 15.31 9.42
CA ASP A 85 -6.37 16.24 10.50
C ASP A 85 -5.81 15.47 11.71
N VAL A 86 -4.49 15.28 11.73
CA VAL A 86 -3.82 14.47 12.76
C VAL A 86 -4.06 15.03 14.16
N ASP A 87 -3.98 16.34 14.34
CA ASP A 87 -4.10 16.98 15.64
C ASP A 87 -5.51 16.84 16.20
N PHE A 88 -6.52 17.14 15.38
CA PHE A 88 -7.91 17.00 15.80
C PHE A 88 -8.25 15.54 16.11
N ASN A 89 -7.84 14.61 15.25
CA ASN A 89 -8.10 13.19 15.46
C ASN A 89 -7.38 12.63 16.69
N LEU A 90 -6.18 13.12 16.99
CA LEU A 90 -5.48 12.70 18.20
C LEU A 90 -6.24 13.17 19.44
N VAL A 91 -6.61 14.45 19.50
CA VAL A 91 -7.35 15.01 20.65
C VAL A 91 -8.71 14.34 20.80
N SER A 92 -9.46 14.15 19.72
CA SER A 92 -10.78 13.51 19.76
C SER A 92 -10.70 12.06 20.24
N ASN A 93 -9.73 11.29 19.75
CA ASN A 93 -9.52 9.90 20.18
C ASN A 93 -9.05 9.80 21.63
N LEU A 94 -8.20 10.73 22.09
CA LEU A 94 -7.78 10.79 23.49
C LEU A 94 -8.98 11.12 24.40
N LEU A 95 -9.79 12.12 24.06
CA LEU A 95 -10.97 12.50 24.84
C LEU A 95 -12.02 11.38 24.86
N ALA A 96 -12.30 10.75 23.72
CA ALA A 96 -13.19 9.60 23.64
C ALA A 96 -12.68 8.43 24.49
N SER A 97 -11.35 8.22 24.53
CA SER A 97 -10.73 7.20 25.38
C SER A 97 -10.80 7.53 26.87
N VAL A 98 -10.68 8.80 27.27
CA VAL A 98 -10.88 9.23 28.66
C VAL A 98 -12.34 9.07 29.07
N ALA A 99 -13.27 9.48 28.21
CA ALA A 99 -14.70 9.35 28.45
C ALA A 99 -15.15 7.88 28.56
N SER A 100 -14.61 6.99 27.73
CA SER A 100 -14.93 5.56 27.79
C SER A 100 -14.41 4.86 29.05
N GLN A 101 -13.39 5.44 29.69
CA GLN A 101 -12.84 4.99 30.98
C GLN A 101 -13.58 5.61 32.18
N ASP A 102 -14.64 6.40 31.96
CA ASP A 102 -15.39 7.14 32.98
C ASP A 102 -14.50 8.05 33.84
N GLY A 103 -13.44 8.62 33.25
CA GLY A 103 -12.44 9.39 33.98
C GLY A 103 -11.56 8.57 34.94
N GLY A 104 -11.74 7.25 34.97
CA GLY A 104 -10.97 6.33 35.80
C GLY A 104 -9.50 6.23 35.38
N ALA A 105 -8.68 5.67 36.27
CA ALA A 105 -7.29 5.40 35.99
C ALA A 105 -7.17 4.32 34.88
N GLY A 106 -6.56 4.69 33.76
CA GLY A 106 -6.27 3.79 32.66
C GLY A 106 -5.13 4.26 31.76
N PRO A 107 -4.91 3.59 30.61
CA PRO A 107 -3.73 3.85 29.78
C PRO A 107 -3.62 5.30 29.32
N VAL A 108 -4.75 5.88 28.90
CA VAL A 108 -4.79 7.25 28.39
C VAL A 108 -4.68 8.28 29.51
N SER A 109 -5.26 8.01 30.69
CA SER A 109 -5.09 8.89 31.84
C SER A 109 -3.63 8.92 32.33
N ASN A 110 -2.90 7.79 32.24
CA ASN A 110 -1.48 7.73 32.55
C ASN A 110 -0.66 8.55 31.55
N MET A 111 -0.90 8.40 30.25
CA MET A 111 -0.25 9.23 29.23
C MET A 111 -0.52 10.72 29.42
N LEU A 112 -1.76 11.10 29.71
CA LEU A 112 -2.13 12.49 29.98
C LEU A 112 -1.43 13.03 31.25
N ARG A 113 -1.29 12.20 32.28
CA ARG A 113 -0.54 12.55 33.50
C ARG A 113 0.95 12.78 33.21
N ASP A 114 1.56 11.93 32.38
CA ASP A 114 2.96 12.07 31.97
C ASP A 114 3.18 13.31 31.09
N MET A 115 2.15 13.73 30.34
CA MET A 115 2.12 15.01 29.62
C MET A 115 1.82 16.22 30.52
N GLY A 116 1.62 16.03 31.83
CA GLY A 116 1.38 17.09 32.80
C GLY A 116 -0.08 17.48 33.00
N PHE A 117 -1.03 16.77 32.37
CA PHE A 117 -2.46 16.98 32.55
C PHE A 117 -2.98 16.16 33.74
N GLN A 118 -3.68 16.81 34.66
CA GLN A 118 -4.33 16.14 35.79
C GLN A 118 -5.82 15.99 35.53
N ILE A 119 -6.24 14.77 35.27
CA ILE A 119 -7.66 14.39 35.17
C ILE A 119 -8.10 14.02 36.60
N LYS A 120 -9.22 14.60 37.05
CA LYS A 120 -9.76 14.42 38.40
C LYS A 120 -10.75 13.27 38.47
#